data_AF-A0A2X3F0L0-F1
#
_entry.id   AF-A0A2X3F0L0-F1
#
_cell.length_a   1.000
_cell.length_b   1.000
_cell.length_c   1.000
_cell.angle_alpha   90.00
_cell.angle_beta   90.00
_cell.angle_gamma   90.00
#
_symmetry.space_group_name_H-M   'P 1'
#
loop_
_entity.id
_entity.type
_entity.pdbx_description
1 polymer ?
#
loop_
_entity_poly.entity_id
_entity_poly.type
_entity_poly.pdbx_seq_one_letter_code
_entity_poly.pdbx_strand_id
1 'polypeptide(L)'
;MMPHPQQFESSEAYYATLLHELTHATGHASRINRPGIAGAERTEALYAAEELVAERGSAFLCAHCGMQGRLQHASYIGYWLDILRQDKRAVIRASGMARHASEWLLNAVPQPCQLSA
;
A
#
# COMPACT_ATOMS: atom_id res chain seq x y z
N MET A 1 -8.13 10.21 -2.28
CA MET A 1 -9.30 10.61 -3.09
C MET A 1 -9.11 10.00 -4.46
N MET A 2 -10.14 9.46 -5.10
CA MET A 2 -9.99 8.73 -6.38
C MET A 2 -10.68 9.46 -7.53
N PRO A 3 -10.05 9.57 -8.72
CA PRO A 3 -10.74 9.92 -9.96
C PRO A 3 -11.84 8.91 -10.30
N HIS A 4 -12.75 9.31 -11.18
CA HIS A 4 -13.81 8.41 -11.63
C HIS A 4 -13.21 7.24 -12.44
N PRO A 5 -13.69 5.98 -12.33
CA PRO A 5 -13.05 4.82 -12.95
C PRO A 5 -12.79 4.95 -14.46
N GLN A 6 -13.68 5.63 -15.17
CA GLN A 6 -13.62 5.90 -16.62
C GLN A 6 -12.44 6.79 -17.02
N GLN A 7 -11.79 7.45 -16.06
CA GLN A 7 -10.60 8.27 -16.29
C GLN A 7 -9.30 7.44 -16.23
N PHE A 8 -9.37 6.15 -15.92
CA PHE A 8 -8.23 5.25 -15.91
C PHE A 8 -8.13 4.47 -17.23
N GLU A 9 -6.90 4.10 -17.60
CA GLU A 9 -6.62 3.32 -18.81
C GLU A 9 -7.23 1.92 -18.77
N SER A 10 -7.42 1.36 -17.57
CA SER A 10 -8.08 0.06 -17.35
C SER A 10 -8.65 -0.07 -15.94
N SER A 11 -9.50 -1.07 -15.73
CA SER A 11 -10.03 -1.43 -14.41
C SER A 11 -8.92 -1.83 -13.44
N GLU A 12 -7.90 -2.55 -13.90
CA GLU A 12 -6.74 -2.96 -13.10
C GLU A 12 -5.95 -1.74 -12.63
N ALA A 13 -5.76 -0.72 -13.50
CA ALA A 13 -5.10 0.52 -13.12
C ALA A 13 -5.88 1.28 -12.05
N TYR A 14 -7.21 1.32 -12.17
CA TYR A 14 -8.10 1.88 -11.15
C TYR A 14 -7.96 1.13 -9.81
N TYR A 15 -8.06 -0.21 -9.83
CA TYR A 15 -7.99 -1.00 -8.61
C TYR A 15 -6.60 -0.99 -7.97
N ALA A 16 -5.52 -1.00 -8.75
CA ALA A 16 -4.17 -0.86 -8.21
C ALA A 16 -4.00 0.47 -7.46
N THR A 17 -4.50 1.57 -8.04
CA THR A 17 -4.48 2.89 -7.40
C THR A 17 -5.37 2.90 -6.16
N LEU A 18 -6.57 2.32 -6.23
CA LEU A 18 -7.46 2.22 -5.08
C LEU A 18 -6.83 1.42 -3.92
N LEU A 19 -6.17 0.30 -4.22
CA LEU A 19 -5.53 -0.55 -3.22
C LEU A 19 -4.30 0.12 -2.61
N HIS A 20 -3.59 0.95 -3.37
CA HIS A 20 -2.52 1.82 -2.86
C HIS A 20 -3.09 2.81 -1.83
N GLU A 21 -4.12 3.56 -2.19
CA GLU A 21 -4.78 4.53 -1.30
C GLU A 21 -5.40 3.88 -0.07
N LEU A 22 -6.00 2.69 -0.23
CA LEU A 22 -6.52 1.90 0.89
C LEU A 22 -5.39 1.43 1.81
N THR A 23 -4.24 1.07 1.25
CA THR A 23 -3.05 0.73 2.05
C THR A 23 -2.63 1.93 2.89
N HIS A 24 -2.55 3.14 2.34
CA HIS A 24 -2.32 4.35 3.14
C HIS A 24 -3.36 4.54 4.25
N ALA A 25 -4.64 4.40 3.92
CA ALA A 25 -5.73 4.57 4.89
C ALA A 25 -5.59 3.67 6.11
N THR A 26 -5.05 2.44 5.97
CA THR A 26 -4.79 1.56 7.13
C THR A 26 -3.80 2.14 8.14
N GLY A 27 -2.93 3.08 7.74
CA GLY A 27 -1.91 3.68 8.59
C GLY A 27 -2.44 4.66 9.63
N HIS A 28 -3.72 5.05 9.54
CA HIS A 28 -4.35 5.96 10.48
C HIS A 28 -4.24 5.47 11.94
N ALA A 29 -4.20 6.41 12.90
CA ALA A 29 -4.03 6.13 14.32
C ALA A 29 -5.11 5.18 14.91
N SER A 30 -6.34 5.27 14.40
CA SER A 30 -7.45 4.38 14.81
C SER A 30 -7.43 2.98 14.18
N ARG A 31 -6.39 2.66 13.39
CA ARG A 31 -6.25 1.40 12.66
C ARG A 31 -4.94 0.73 13.05
N ILE A 32 -3.95 0.69 12.17
CA ILE A 32 -2.66 0.04 12.48
C ILE A 32 -1.57 1.03 12.91
N ASN A 33 -1.92 2.33 13.02
CA ASN A 33 -1.12 3.38 13.66
C ASN A 33 0.35 3.44 13.17
N ARG A 34 0.55 3.52 11.84
CA ARG A 34 1.90 3.58 11.27
C ARG A 34 2.53 4.95 11.49
N PRO A 35 3.82 5.01 11.86
CA PRO A 35 4.49 6.27 12.17
C PRO A 35 4.50 7.25 10.99
N GLY A 36 4.59 6.77 9.74
CA GLY A 36 4.55 7.61 8.54
C GLY A 36 3.21 8.33 8.28
N ILE A 37 2.12 7.88 8.91
CA ILE A 37 0.77 8.46 8.76
C ILE A 37 0.28 9.09 10.06
N ALA A 38 0.42 8.39 11.19
CA ALA A 38 -0.10 8.80 12.49
C ALA A 38 0.88 9.70 13.27
N GLY A 39 2.14 9.76 12.86
CA GLY A 39 3.15 10.61 13.49
C GLY A 39 2.87 12.11 13.32
N ALA A 40 3.35 12.89 14.29
CA ALA A 40 3.36 14.35 14.21
C ALA A 40 4.46 14.87 13.27
N GLU A 41 5.57 14.14 13.16
CA GLU A 41 6.68 14.48 12.29
C GLU A 41 6.33 14.24 10.81
N ARG A 42 6.68 15.20 9.96
CA ARG A 42 6.46 15.15 8.51
C ARG A 42 7.77 15.48 7.82
N THR A 43 8.44 14.45 7.28
CA THR A 43 9.67 14.59 6.49
C THR A 43 9.54 13.85 5.18
N GLU A 44 10.27 14.29 4.14
CA GLU A 44 10.28 13.62 2.83
C GLU A 44 10.71 12.16 2.94
N ALA A 45 11.65 11.85 3.85
CA ALA A 45 12.08 10.48 4.10
C ALA A 45 10.96 9.60 4.70
N LEU A 46 10.19 10.12 5.66
CA LEU A 46 9.03 9.42 6.22
C LEU A 46 7.93 9.23 5.18
N TYR A 47 7.68 10.25 4.35
CA TYR A 47 6.75 10.15 3.22
C TYR A 47 7.20 9.08 2.23
N ALA A 48 8.44 9.12 1.74
CA ALA A 48 8.96 8.13 0.81
C ALA A 48 8.95 6.71 1.39
N ALA A 49 9.19 6.55 2.69
CA ALA A 49 9.08 5.26 3.37
C ALA A 49 7.63 4.75 3.44
N GLU A 50 6.66 5.64 3.62
CA GLU A 50 5.23 5.28 3.65
C GLU A 50 4.69 4.99 2.23
N GLU A 51 5.11 5.73 1.21
CA GLU A 51 4.85 5.41 -0.20
C GLU A 51 5.35 4.01 -0.56
N LEU A 52 6.53 3.64 -0.05
CA LEU A 52 7.09 2.30 -0.24
C LEU A 52 6.22 1.20 0.40
N VAL A 53 5.57 1.50 1.53
CA VAL A 53 4.61 0.59 2.17
C VAL A 53 3.34 0.49 1.32
N ALA A 54 2.81 1.61 0.84
CA ALA A 54 1.60 1.65 0.02
C ALA A 54 1.75 0.90 -1.30
N GLU A 55 2.87 1.11 -2.01
CA GLU A 55 3.18 0.42 -3.26
C GLU A 55 3.27 -1.10 -3.08
N ARG A 56 3.96 -1.56 -2.02
CA ARG A 56 4.02 -3.01 -1.74
C ARG A 56 2.71 -3.59 -1.26
N GLY A 57 1.94 -2.85 -0.46
CA GLY A 57 0.62 -3.30 -0.02
C GLY A 57 -0.34 -3.44 -1.20
N SER A 58 -0.31 -2.47 -2.12
CA SER A 58 -1.06 -2.55 -3.38
C SER A 58 -0.62 -3.76 -4.21
N ALA A 59 0.69 -3.96 -4.41
CA ALA A 59 1.20 -5.11 -5.14
C ALA A 59 0.77 -6.46 -4.53
N PHE A 60 0.82 -6.59 -3.20
CA PHE A 60 0.36 -7.80 -2.51
C PHE A 60 -1.15 -8.04 -2.70
N LEU A 61 -1.97 -6.99 -2.62
CA LEU A 61 -3.41 -7.08 -2.79
C LEU A 61 -3.80 -7.36 -4.25
N CYS A 62 -3.14 -6.71 -5.21
CA CYS A 62 -3.30 -7.01 -6.63
C CYS A 62 -2.98 -8.49 -6.91
N ALA A 63 -1.85 -8.99 -6.39
CA ALA A 63 -1.47 -10.39 -6.52
C ALA A 63 -2.52 -11.32 -5.88
N HIS A 64 -3.04 -10.97 -4.71
CA HIS A 64 -4.12 -11.73 -4.05
C HIS A 64 -5.40 -11.78 -4.89
N CYS A 65 -5.74 -10.70 -5.58
CA CYS A 65 -6.91 -10.62 -6.45
C CYS A 65 -6.68 -11.14 -7.88
N GLY A 66 -5.49 -11.69 -8.19
CA GLY A 66 -5.16 -12.15 -9.54
C GLY A 66 -5.01 -11.03 -10.58
N MET A 67 -4.83 -9.78 -10.14
CA MET A 67 -4.62 -8.62 -10.99
C MET A 67 -3.13 -8.35 -11.17
N GLN A 68 -2.74 -8.00 -12.40
CA GLN A 68 -1.39 -7.48 -12.64
C GLN A 68 -1.35 -6.01 -12.25
N GLY A 69 -0.84 -5.73 -11.05
CA GLY A 69 -0.58 -4.36 -10.61
C GLY A 69 0.49 -3.71 -11.48
N ARG A 70 0.23 -2.49 -11.94
CA ARG A 70 1.26 -1.64 -12.57
C ARG A 70 1.80 -0.71 -11.49
N LEU A 71 3.12 -0.75 -11.26
CA LEU A 71 3.78 0.22 -10.38
C LEU A 71 3.53 1.62 -10.93
N GLN A 72 3.00 2.48 -10.07
CA GLN A 72 2.87 3.90 -10.34
C GLN A 72 3.91 4.66 -9.50
N HIS A 73 4.20 5.91 -9.83
CA HIS A 73 5.05 6.80 -9.02
C HIS A 73 6.57 6.53 -9.04
N ALA A 74 7.15 6.45 -10.25
CA ALA A 74 8.61 6.36 -10.46
C ALA A 74 9.42 7.48 -9.78
N SER A 75 8.79 8.62 -9.44
CA SER A 75 9.42 9.74 -8.74
C SER A 75 10.03 9.37 -7.38
N TYR A 76 9.55 8.30 -6.72
CA TYR A 76 10.05 7.88 -5.41
C TYR A 76 11.20 6.89 -5.46
N ILE A 77 11.54 6.35 -6.64
CA ILE A 77 12.65 5.40 -6.78
C ILE A 77 13.97 6.01 -6.29
N GLY A 78 14.21 7.30 -6.60
CA GLY A 78 15.40 8.01 -6.12
C GLY A 78 15.50 8.03 -4.59
N TYR A 79 14.42 8.40 -3.91
CA TYR A 79 14.37 8.42 -2.45
C TYR A 79 14.49 7.02 -1.85
N TRP A 80 13.90 6.00 -2.46
CA TRP A 80 14.04 4.61 -1.98
C TRP A 80 15.47 4.10 -2.10
N LEU A 81 16.20 4.49 -3.15
CA LEU A 81 17.62 4.17 -3.29
C LEU A 81 18.44 4.81 -2.16
N ASP A 82 18.15 6.05 -1.79
CA ASP A 82 18.83 6.72 -0.69
C ASP A 82 18.51 6.09 0.67
N ILE A 83 17.23 5.76 0.91
CA ILE A 83 16.81 5.00 2.09
C ILE A 83 17.53 3.65 2.16
N LEU A 84 17.66 2.93 1.04
CA LEU A 84 18.33 1.63 0.99
C LEU A 84 19.83 1.71 1.19
N ARG A 85 20.48 2.78 0.72
CA ARG A 85 21.91 3.03 0.97
C ARG A 85 22.17 3.24 2.47
N GLN A 86 21.28 3.95 3.15
CA GLN A 86 21.39 4.22 4.58
C GLN A 86 20.97 3.01 5.43
N ASP A 87 19.95 2.27 4.99
CA ASP A 87 19.42 1.11 5.71
C ASP A 87 18.98 -0.02 4.76
N LYS A 88 19.83 -1.03 4.66
CA LYS A 88 19.60 -2.23 3.83
C LYS A 88 18.40 -3.06 4.27
N ARG A 89 17.88 -2.86 5.48
CA ARG A 89 16.69 -3.56 6.02
C ARG A 89 15.41 -2.77 5.81
N ALA A 90 15.46 -1.55 5.28
CA ALA A 90 14.27 -0.74 5.04
C ALA A 90 13.25 -1.45 4.14
N VAL A 91 13.72 -2.12 3.09
CA VAL A 91 12.87 -2.95 2.21
C VAL A 91 12.37 -4.23 2.89
N ILE A 92 12.92 -4.70 4.01
CA ILE A 92 12.28 -5.81 4.73
C ILE A 92 11.19 -5.27 5.65
N ARG A 93 11.48 -4.18 6.38
CA ARG A 93 10.52 -3.58 7.32
C ARG A 93 9.27 -3.05 6.64
N ALA A 94 9.41 -2.33 5.53
CA ALA A 94 8.25 -1.86 4.77
C ALA A 94 7.38 -3.02 4.24
N SER A 95 7.90 -4.25 4.13
CA SER A 95 7.18 -5.40 3.57
C SER A 95 6.39 -6.06 4.68
N GLY A 96 6.95 -6.10 5.89
CA GLY A 96 6.20 -6.43 7.10
C GLY A 96 5.02 -5.46 7.29
N MET A 97 5.26 -4.16 7.17
CA MET A 97 4.19 -3.16 7.30
C MET A 97 3.14 -3.26 6.19
N ALA A 98 3.58 -3.44 4.93
CA ALA A 98 2.68 -3.66 3.79
C ALA A 98 1.82 -4.91 3.99
N ARG A 99 2.44 -6.03 4.40
CA ARG A 99 1.73 -7.26 4.72
C ARG A 99 0.66 -7.04 5.80
N HIS A 100 0.99 -6.38 6.90
CA HIS A 100 0.03 -6.10 7.96
C HIS A 100 -1.15 -5.24 7.46
N ALA A 101 -0.87 -4.27 6.59
CA ALA A 101 -1.92 -3.46 5.97
C ALA A 101 -2.82 -4.30 5.04
N SER A 102 -2.24 -5.16 4.22
CA SER A 102 -2.99 -6.08 3.35
C SER A 102 -3.86 -7.04 4.17
N GLU A 103 -3.31 -7.68 5.21
CA GLU A 103 -4.06 -8.57 6.10
C GLU A 103 -5.21 -7.83 6.80
N TRP A 104 -4.97 -6.59 7.26
CA TRP A 104 -6.02 -5.77 7.87
C TRP A 104 -7.18 -5.51 6.90
N LEU A 105 -6.89 -5.19 5.65
CA LEU A 105 -7.91 -4.97 4.61
C LEU A 105 -8.67 -6.25 4.27
N LEU A 106 -7.96 -7.37 4.10
CA LEU A 106 -8.57 -8.66 3.76
C LEU A 106 -9.47 -9.19 4.89
N ASN A 107 -9.09 -8.96 6.15
CA ASN A 107 -9.90 -9.33 7.30
C ASN A 107 -11.15 -8.45 7.50
N ALA A 108 -11.16 -7.24 6.92
CA ALA A 108 -12.33 -6.37 6.95
C ALA A 108 -13.39 -6.77 5.92
N VAL A 109 -13.04 -7.60 4.93
CA VAL A 109 -13.99 -8.10 3.92
C VAL A 109 -14.74 -9.31 4.51
N PRO A 110 -16.09 -9.30 4.49
CA PRO A 110 -16.87 -10.46 4.90
C PRO A 110 -16.46 -11.67 4.07
N GLN A 111 -16.09 -12.76 4.73
CA GLN A 111 -15.80 -14.01 4.03
C GLN A 111 -17.09 -14.50 3.36
N PRO A 112 -17.05 -14.93 2.09
CA PRO A 112 -18.23 -15.48 1.44
C PRO A 112 -18.73 -16.64 2.30
N CYS A 113 -20.04 -16.64 2.59
CA CYS A 113 -20.68 -17.73 3.31
C CYS A 113 -20.37 -19.03 2.57
N GLN A 114 -19.59 -19.92 3.20
CA GLN A 114 -19.32 -21.23 2.63
C GLN A 114 -20.65 -21.99 2.63
N LEU A 115 -21.28 -22.09 1.46
CA LEU A 115 -22.38 -23.02 1.26
C LEU A 115 -21.79 -24.42 1.42
N SER A 116 -22.07 -25.07 2.55
CA SER A 116 -21.78 -26.49 2.73
C SER A 116 -22.51 -27.27 1.64
N ALA A 117 -21.75 -28.01 0.83
CA ALA A 117 -22.26 -28.95 -0.15
C ALA A 117 -23.05 -30.09 0.50
#